data_AF-A0A503DQ03-F1
#
_entry.id   AF-A0A503DQ03-F1
#
_cell.length_a   1.000
_cell.length_b   1.000
_cell.length_c   1.000
_cell.angle_alpha   90.00
_cell.angle_beta   90.00
_cell.angle_gamma   90.00
#
_symmetry.space_group_name_H-M   'P 1'
#
loop_
_entity.id
_entity.type
_entity.pdbx_description
1 polymer ?
#
loop_
_entity_poly.entity_id
_entity_poly.type
_entity_poly.pdbx_seq_one_letter_code
_entity_poly.pdbx_strand_id
1 'polypeptide(L)'
;MSQGCGIDNRGAQISPSGRGVVEAETGDVITANPGEVHDGAPIGDGGRAWRMLYFEPQTVSNIFHDMTEGRARGFELSHPVVRGTALAGRYRSLFSVVTACSGTAQHMQTEECVFLMLEGLLHNNQVEAI
;
A
#
# COMPACT_ATOMS: atom_id res chain seq x y z
N MET A 1 -4.60 13.39 -6.46
CA MET A 1 -4.41 12.72 -5.16
C MET A 1 -3.73 11.39 -5.40
N SER A 2 -2.77 11.00 -4.57
CA SER A 2 -1.95 9.80 -4.74
C SER A 2 -2.63 8.55 -4.19
N GLN A 3 -2.23 7.38 -4.71
CA GLN A 3 -2.50 6.09 -4.10
C GLN A 3 -1.41 5.80 -3.06
N GLY A 4 -1.75 5.06 -2.01
CA GLY A 4 -0.79 4.72 -0.98
C GLY A 4 -1.04 3.37 -0.33
N CYS A 5 -0.02 2.91 0.37
CA CYS A 5 -0.13 1.79 1.29
C CYS A 5 0.74 2.06 2.52
N GLY A 6 0.41 1.41 3.62
CA GLY A 6 1.14 1.55 4.86
C GLY A 6 1.22 0.27 5.64
N ILE A 7 2.00 0.28 6.71
CA ILE A 7 2.05 -0.80 7.69
C ILE A 7 1.89 -0.25 9.09
N ASP A 8 1.04 -0.89 9.88
CA ASP A 8 0.95 -0.68 11.32
C ASP A 8 2.13 -1.38 12.00
N ASN A 9 2.99 -0.60 12.65
CA ASN A 9 4.19 -1.10 13.33
C ASN A 9 3.95 -1.36 14.82
N ARG A 10 2.95 -0.72 15.41
CA ARG A 10 2.63 -0.84 16.84
C ARG A 10 1.19 -0.43 17.10
N GLY A 11 0.52 -1.20 17.96
CA GLY A 11 -0.85 -0.96 18.36
C GLY A 11 -1.84 -1.41 17.29
N ALA A 12 -3.04 -0.86 17.36
CA ALA A 12 -4.11 -1.05 16.40
C ALA A 12 -4.85 0.27 16.18
N GLN A 13 -5.58 0.36 15.08
CA GLN A 13 -6.32 1.55 14.72
C GLN A 13 -7.65 1.22 14.05
N ILE A 14 -8.58 2.15 14.16
CA ILE A 14 -9.86 2.16 13.46
C ILE A 14 -9.89 3.36 12.51
N SER A 15 -10.21 3.15 11.23
CA SER A 15 -10.22 4.22 10.22
C SER A 15 -11.37 4.07 9.22
N PRO A 16 -11.86 5.19 8.65
CA PRO A 16 -12.82 5.11 7.55
C PRO A 16 -12.14 4.67 6.25
N SER A 17 -12.89 3.97 5.41
CA SER A 17 -12.53 3.62 4.04
C SER A 17 -13.75 3.73 3.13
N GLY A 18 -13.57 3.67 1.81
CA GLY A 18 -14.67 3.55 0.85
C GLY A 18 -15.54 2.30 1.06
N ARG A 19 -15.09 1.35 1.89
CA ARG A 19 -15.80 0.11 2.25
C ARG A 19 -16.34 0.13 3.70
N GLY A 20 -16.40 1.30 4.32
CA GLY A 20 -16.84 1.48 5.69
C GLY A 20 -15.67 1.57 6.68
N VAL A 21 -16.00 1.50 7.96
CA VAL A 21 -15.00 1.58 9.03
C VAL A 21 -14.27 0.25 9.15
N VAL A 22 -12.94 0.31 9.25
CA VAL A 22 -12.07 -0.86 9.30
C VAL A 22 -11.10 -0.80 10.47
N GLU A 23 -10.68 -1.97 10.93
CA GLU A 23 -9.68 -2.13 11.97
C GLU A 23 -8.42 -2.80 11.41
N ALA A 24 -7.26 -2.22 11.72
CA ALA A 24 -5.95 -2.72 11.38
C ALA A 24 -5.09 -2.86 12.63
N GLU A 25 -4.32 -3.94 12.71
CA GLU A 25 -3.41 -4.23 13.81
C GLU A 25 -1.95 -4.32 13.34
N THR A 26 -1.03 -4.46 14.30
CA THR A 26 0.40 -4.52 14.01
C THR A 26 0.73 -5.63 13.00
N GLY A 27 1.37 -5.26 11.89
CA GLY A 27 1.73 -6.16 10.81
C GLY A 27 0.75 -6.16 9.64
N ASP A 28 -0.44 -5.57 9.79
CA ASP A 28 -1.38 -5.39 8.71
C ASP A 28 -0.91 -4.32 7.73
N VAL A 29 -1.18 -4.55 6.44
CA VAL A 29 -0.98 -3.56 5.40
C VAL A 29 -2.29 -2.82 5.19
N ILE A 30 -2.26 -1.50 5.38
CA ILE A 30 -3.38 -0.62 5.07
C ILE A 30 -3.23 -0.06 3.66
N THR A 31 -4.34 0.11 2.94
CA THR A 31 -4.36 0.67 1.59
C THR A 31 -5.12 1.99 1.56
N ALA A 32 -4.73 2.85 0.60
CA ALA A 32 -5.31 4.18 0.45
C ALA A 32 -5.58 4.51 -1.01
N ASN A 33 -6.86 4.65 -1.36
CA ASN A 33 -7.27 5.12 -2.67
C ASN A 33 -7.27 6.66 -2.74
N PRO A 34 -7.16 7.25 -3.94
CA PRO A 34 -7.20 8.69 -4.11
C PRO A 34 -8.54 9.25 -3.58
N GLY A 35 -8.46 10.23 -2.68
CA GLY A 35 -9.64 10.89 -2.12
C GLY A 35 -10.22 10.24 -0.86
N GLU A 36 -9.71 9.08 -0.45
CA GLU A 36 -10.02 8.53 0.85
C GLU A 36 -9.27 9.26 1.97
N VAL A 37 -9.94 9.45 3.11
CA VAL A 37 -9.33 10.02 4.32
C VAL A 37 -8.86 8.87 5.19
N HIS A 38 -7.55 8.74 5.38
CA HIS A 38 -6.94 7.69 6.20
C HIS A 38 -6.50 8.20 7.57
N ASP A 39 -7.31 9.05 8.18
CA ASP A 39 -7.12 9.46 9.56
C ASP A 39 -7.89 8.52 10.50
N GLY A 40 -7.15 7.63 11.16
CA GLY A 40 -7.70 6.66 12.11
C GLY A 40 -7.57 7.09 13.57
N ALA A 41 -8.37 6.49 14.45
CA ALA A 41 -8.16 6.58 15.88
C ALA A 41 -7.37 5.37 16.40
N PRO A 42 -6.49 5.52 17.40
CA PRO A 42 -5.88 4.36 18.06
C PRO A 42 -6.94 3.53 18.79
N ILE A 43 -6.75 2.21 18.82
CA ILE A 43 -7.55 1.29 19.63
C ILE A 43 -6.78 1.00 20.93
N GLY A 44 -7.45 1.22 22.08
CA GLY A 44 -6.86 1.05 23.41
C GLY A 44 -5.87 2.15 23.82
N ASP A 45 -5.27 1.99 25.00
CA ASP A 45 -4.47 3.05 25.66
C ASP A 45 -2.99 3.07 25.23
N GLY A 46 -2.55 2.08 24.44
CA GLY A 46 -1.17 1.95 23.99
C GLY A 46 -0.76 2.94 22.90
N GLY A 47 -1.71 3.65 22.29
CA GLY A 47 -1.47 4.46 21.09
C GLY A 47 -1.11 3.60 19.86
N ARG A 48 -0.82 4.25 18.74
CA ARG A 48 -0.50 3.59 17.45
C ARG A 48 0.77 4.17 16.81
N ALA A 49 1.43 3.39 15.96
CA ALA A 49 2.50 3.88 15.10
C ALA A 49 2.46 3.16 13.76
N TRP A 50 2.35 3.93 12.68
CA TRP A 50 2.27 3.42 11.32
C TRP A 50 3.21 4.19 10.41
N ARG A 51 3.47 3.65 9.23
CA ARG A 51 4.24 4.32 8.17
C ARG A 51 3.46 4.19 6.88
N MET A 52 3.46 5.23 6.06
CA MET A 52 2.83 5.26 4.74
C MET A 52 3.87 5.46 3.66
N LEU A 53 3.65 4.81 2.52
CA LEU A 53 4.25 5.12 1.24
C LEU A 53 3.14 5.60 0.31
N TYR A 54 3.36 6.76 -0.31
CA TYR A 54 2.50 7.30 -1.35
C TYR A 54 3.23 7.21 -2.68
N PHE A 55 2.51 6.75 -3.70
CA PHE A 55 3.05 6.58 -5.03
C PHE A 55 2.64 7.73 -5.93
N GLU A 56 3.55 8.15 -6.80
CA GLU A 56 3.24 9.06 -7.90
C GLU A 56 2.19 8.39 -8.81
N PRO A 57 1.09 9.07 -9.18
CA PRO A 57 0.03 8.46 -9.99
C PRO A 57 0.53 7.83 -11.29
N GLN A 58 1.54 8.45 -11.93
CA GLN A 58 2.14 7.95 -13.16
C GLN A 58 2.90 6.63 -12.97
N THR A 59 3.63 6.49 -11.86
CA THR A 59 4.34 5.24 -11.53
C THR A 59 3.36 4.09 -11.40
N VAL A 60 2.26 4.31 -10.72
CA VAL A 60 1.24 3.29 -10.51
C VAL A 60 0.53 2.93 -11.81
N SER A 61 0.15 3.94 -12.60
CA SER A 61 -0.49 3.74 -13.90
C SER A 61 0.39 2.94 -14.87
N ASN A 62 1.69 3.21 -14.92
CA ASN A 62 2.62 2.51 -15.82
C ASN A 62 2.76 1.04 -15.41
N ILE A 63 2.97 0.78 -14.11
CA ILE A 63 3.13 -0.60 -13.63
C ILE A 63 1.84 -1.40 -13.81
N PHE A 64 0.67 -0.79 -13.60
CA PHE A 64 -0.59 -1.47 -13.88
C PHE A 64 -0.83 -1.72 -15.36
N HIS A 65 -0.47 -0.77 -16.21
CA HIS A 65 -0.50 -0.98 -17.65
C HIS A 65 0.33 -2.20 -18.03
N ASP A 66 1.54 -2.33 -17.47
CA ASP A 66 2.44 -3.46 -17.74
C ASP A 66 1.88 -4.78 -17.19
N MET A 67 1.35 -4.78 -15.95
CA MET A 67 0.80 -5.99 -15.31
C MET A 67 -0.51 -6.47 -15.94
N THR A 68 -1.30 -5.56 -16.52
CA THR A 68 -2.61 -5.88 -17.12
C THR A 68 -2.56 -5.96 -18.64
N GLU A 69 -1.38 -5.82 -19.25
CA GLU A 69 -1.21 -5.73 -20.71
C GLU A 69 -2.11 -4.64 -21.34
N GLY A 70 -2.23 -3.51 -20.65
CA GLY A 70 -3.06 -2.37 -21.05
C GLY A 70 -4.57 -2.56 -20.91
N ARG A 71 -5.03 -3.63 -20.25
CA ARG A 71 -6.46 -3.92 -20.08
C ARG A 71 -7.15 -3.09 -19.00
N ALA A 72 -6.42 -2.52 -18.05
CA ALA A 72 -6.99 -1.69 -16.98
C ALA A 72 -6.72 -0.19 -17.21
N ARG A 73 -7.76 0.64 -17.02
CA ARG A 73 -7.68 2.12 -17.10
C ARG A 73 -7.45 2.80 -15.75
N GLY A 74 -7.56 2.03 -14.67
CA GLY A 74 -7.39 2.47 -13.30
C GLY A 74 -7.39 1.24 -12.39
N PHE A 75 -7.07 1.45 -11.13
CA PHE A 75 -7.05 0.39 -10.14
C PHE A 75 -7.55 0.92 -8.80
N GLU A 76 -8.47 0.17 -8.21
CA GLU A 76 -8.99 0.40 -6.87
C GLU A 76 -8.45 -0.66 -5.92
N LEU A 77 -7.86 -0.20 -4.82
CA LEU A 77 -7.48 -1.04 -3.69
C LEU A 77 -8.76 -1.38 -2.91
N SER A 78 -9.44 -2.44 -3.34
CA SER A 78 -10.71 -2.93 -2.77
C SER A 78 -10.61 -3.41 -1.31
N HIS A 79 -9.41 -3.74 -0.84
CA HIS A 79 -9.12 -4.27 0.49
C HIS A 79 -8.37 -3.20 1.31
N PRO A 80 -9.09 -2.40 2.11
CA PRO A 80 -8.50 -1.35 2.94
C PRO A 80 -7.52 -1.89 4.00
N VAL A 81 -7.66 -3.16 4.38
CA VAL A 81 -6.75 -3.89 5.29
C VAL A 81 -6.43 -5.25 4.68
N VAL A 82 -5.15 -5.50 4.41
CA VAL A 82 -4.64 -6.78 3.91
C VAL A 82 -3.80 -7.44 4.99
N ARG A 83 -4.25 -8.61 5.43
CA ARG A 83 -3.59 -9.42 6.47
C ARG A 83 -2.64 -10.42 5.83
N GLY A 84 -1.44 -10.55 6.38
CA GLY A 84 -0.50 -11.60 5.96
C GLY A 84 0.96 -11.15 5.93
N THR A 85 1.85 -12.06 6.31
CA THR A 85 3.28 -11.78 6.46
C THR A 85 3.98 -11.50 5.13
N ALA A 86 3.48 -12.04 4.02
CA ALA A 86 4.07 -11.88 2.69
C ALA A 86 4.02 -10.43 2.19
N LEU A 87 2.83 -9.82 2.15
CA LEU A 87 2.68 -8.44 1.69
C LEU A 87 3.35 -7.45 2.67
N ALA A 88 3.24 -7.70 3.97
CA ALA A 88 3.94 -6.94 4.99
C ALA A 88 5.47 -7.02 4.82
N GLY A 89 6.00 -8.16 4.39
CA GLY A 89 7.40 -8.35 4.04
C GLY A 89 7.82 -7.49 2.85
N ARG A 90 7.03 -7.51 1.76
CA ARG A 90 7.26 -6.68 0.57
C ARG A 90 7.25 -5.19 0.91
N TYR A 91 6.29 -4.74 1.72
CA TYR A 91 6.25 -3.36 2.22
C TYR A 91 7.52 -2.98 2.98
N ARG A 92 7.98 -3.82 3.91
CA ARG A 92 9.19 -3.56 4.70
C ARG A 92 10.44 -3.47 3.82
N SER A 93 10.57 -4.36 2.83
CA SER A 93 11.66 -4.30 1.85
C SER A 93 11.62 -3.01 1.06
N LEU A 94 10.46 -2.66 0.49
CA LEU A 94 10.30 -1.41 -0.26
C LEU A 94 10.64 -0.19 0.60
N PHE A 95 10.07 -0.11 1.81
CA PHE A 95 10.33 1.00 2.73
C PHE A 95 11.82 1.14 3.04
N SER A 96 12.51 0.02 3.31
CA SER A 96 13.95 0.03 3.59
C SER A 96 14.76 0.54 2.39
N VAL A 97 14.38 0.17 1.18
CA VAL A 97 15.08 0.58 -0.04
C VAL A 97 14.85 2.07 -0.31
N VAL A 98 13.62 2.55 -0.26
CA VAL A 98 13.32 3.97 -0.58
C VAL A 98 13.79 4.96 0.48
N THR A 99 14.08 4.49 1.70
CA THR A 99 14.56 5.36 2.80
C THR A 99 16.08 5.31 3.02
N ALA A 100 16.80 4.43 2.31
CA ALA A 100 18.26 4.39 2.35
C ALA A 100 18.91 5.46 1.46
N CYS A 101 20.18 5.79 1.74
CA CYS A 101 20.95 6.75 0.94
C CYS A 101 21.13 6.26 -0.52
N SER A 102 20.90 7.17 -1.49
CA SER A 102 20.72 6.84 -2.90
C SER A 102 22.00 6.46 -3.66
N GLY A 103 21.91 5.48 -4.56
CA GLY A 103 22.90 5.10 -5.57
C GLY A 103 22.24 4.41 -6.77
N THR A 104 22.94 4.15 -7.88
CA THR A 104 22.34 3.57 -9.11
C THR A 104 21.76 2.16 -8.93
N ALA A 105 22.44 1.29 -8.16
CA ALA A 105 21.91 -0.03 -7.80
C ALA A 105 20.60 0.06 -6.99
N GLN A 106 20.41 1.15 -6.24
CA GLN A 106 19.20 1.40 -5.47
C GLN A 106 17.99 1.67 -6.36
N HIS A 107 18.18 2.21 -7.56
CA HIS A 107 17.08 2.52 -8.47
C HIS A 107 16.41 1.25 -8.98
N MET A 108 17.19 0.30 -9.51
CA MET A 108 16.67 -1.00 -9.95
C MET A 108 16.02 -1.78 -8.80
N GLN A 109 16.63 -1.78 -7.62
CA GLN A 109 16.05 -2.45 -6.45
C GLN A 109 14.74 -1.78 -6.00
N THR A 110 14.64 -0.46 -6.13
CA THR A 110 13.39 0.28 -5.85
C THR A 110 12.31 -0.13 -6.84
N GLU A 111 12.61 -0.13 -8.15
CA GLU A 111 11.65 -0.53 -9.19
C GLU A 111 11.13 -1.95 -8.96
N GLU A 112 12.02 -2.92 -8.68
CA GLU A 112 11.64 -4.29 -8.36
C GLU A 112 10.74 -4.37 -7.12
N CYS A 113 11.12 -3.67 -6.03
CA CYS A 113 10.32 -3.66 -4.80
C CYS A 113 8.94 -3.02 -5.01
N VAL A 114 8.85 -1.95 -5.81
CA VAL A 114 7.56 -1.33 -6.16
C VAL A 114 6.72 -2.29 -6.99
N PHE A 115 7.31 -2.95 -7.98
CA PHE A 115 6.61 -3.94 -8.81
C PHE A 115 6.05 -5.07 -7.94
N LEU A 116 6.87 -5.70 -7.10
CA LEU A 116 6.40 -6.77 -6.21
C LEU A 116 5.34 -6.28 -5.20
N MET A 117 5.45 -5.05 -4.71
CA MET A 117 4.44 -4.49 -3.81
C MET A 117 3.09 -4.33 -4.53
N LEU A 118 3.08 -3.71 -5.72
CA LEU A 118 1.87 -3.51 -6.50
C LEU A 118 1.26 -4.83 -6.99
N GLU A 119 2.09 -5.80 -7.38
CA GLU A 119 1.65 -7.15 -7.73
C GLU A 119 0.95 -7.84 -6.54
N GLY A 120 1.51 -7.69 -5.34
CA GLY A 120 0.92 -8.24 -4.12
C GLY A 120 -0.40 -7.57 -3.78
N LEU A 121 -0.50 -6.26 -3.97
CA LEU A 121 -1.76 -5.54 -3.82
C LEU A 121 -2.79 -6.02 -4.85
N LEU A 122 -2.41 -6.23 -6.12
CA LEU A 122 -3.33 -6.75 -7.14
C LEU A 122 -3.86 -8.13 -6.81
N HIS A 123 -3.01 -9.08 -6.42
CA HIS A 123 -3.46 -10.43 -6.10
C HIS A 123 -4.46 -10.47 -4.94
N ASN A 124 -4.38 -9.50 -4.03
CA ASN A 124 -5.30 -9.37 -2.91
C ASN A 124 -6.51 -8.48 -3.24
N ASN A 125 -6.66 -7.97 -4.47
CA ASN A 125 -7.73 -7.06 -4.87
C ASN A 125 -8.42 -7.55 -6.15
N GLN A 126 -9.67 -7.14 -6.36
CA GLN A 126 -10.30 -7.36 -7.67
C GLN A 126 -9.83 -6.25 -8.62
N VAL A 127 -9.32 -6.63 -9.78
CA VAL A 127 -9.06 -5.69 -10.87
C VAL A 127 -10.39 -5.46 -11.57
N GLU A 128 -11.07 -4.36 -11.26
CA GLU A 128 -12.27 -3.98 -12.00
C GLU A 128 -11.88 -3.20 -13.27
N ALA A 129 -12.36 -3.67 -14.41
CA ALA A 129 -12.33 -2.91 -15.65
C ALA A 129 -13.46 -1.88 -15.59
N ILE A 130 -13.11 -0.59 -15.41
CA ILE A 130 -14.03 0.53 -15.60
C ILE A 130 -13.89 1.06 -17.03
#